data_AF-A0A1B1PX40-F1
#
_entry.id   AF-A0A1B1PX40-F1
#
_cell.length_a   1.000
_cell.length_b   1.000
_cell.length_c   1.000
_cell.angle_alpha   90.00
_cell.angle_beta   90.00
_cell.angle_gamma   90.00
#
_symmetry.space_group_name_H-M   'P 1'
#
loop_
_entity.id
_entity.type
_entity.pdbx_description
1 polymer ?
#
loop_
_entity_poly.entity_id
_entity_poly.type
_entity_poly.pdbx_seq_one_letter_code
_entity_poly.pdbx_strand_id
1 'polypeptide(L)'
;MSVLLSEDFDELMEAAMVSPYGEIDGHAEEYEFLWEAERTEADVINTRPDGYSICAMNDADHPAVVLVDPDGKVSGFYYRFAAWIDEEHRGHGLSVETILAYDGYFQDAAWEGDLQECIGGMTFSDGGYRAHTRAQQVALKRASEANNQDPELAPGMAL
;
A
#
# COMPACT_ATOMS: atom_id res chain seq x y z
N MET A 1 -14.54 -0.44 0.83
CA MET A 1 -14.29 0.89 1.44
C MET A 1 -12.80 0.95 1.79
N SER A 2 -12.09 2.04 1.48
CA SER A 2 -10.64 2.11 1.76
C SER A 2 -10.38 2.09 3.27
N VAL A 3 -9.58 1.14 3.74
CA VAL A 3 -9.18 1.05 5.16
C VAL A 3 -8.30 2.23 5.56
N LEU A 4 -7.54 2.82 4.62
CA LEU A 4 -6.80 4.04 4.92
C LEU A 4 -7.70 5.20 5.37
N LEU A 5 -9.01 5.12 5.11
CA LEU A 5 -10.03 6.09 5.51
C LEU A 5 -10.88 5.63 6.71
N SER A 6 -10.60 4.48 7.32
CA SER A 6 -11.39 3.94 8.44
C SER A 6 -10.83 4.39 9.80
N GLU A 7 -11.72 4.46 10.80
CA GLU A 7 -11.35 4.72 12.21
C GLU A 7 -10.42 3.63 12.76
N ASP A 8 -10.63 2.36 12.37
CA ASP A 8 -9.78 1.24 12.79
C ASP A 8 -8.30 1.41 12.39
N PHE A 9 -8.05 2.00 11.21
CA PHE A 9 -6.68 2.27 10.77
C PHE A 9 -6.06 3.41 11.58
N ASP A 10 -6.82 4.46 11.89
CA ASP A 10 -6.37 5.54 12.78
C ASP A 10 -5.97 4.99 14.14
N GLU A 11 -6.81 4.15 14.76
CA GLU A 11 -6.53 3.51 16.05
C GLU A 11 -5.26 2.64 15.99
N LEU A 12 -5.08 1.86 14.92
CA LEU A 12 -3.89 1.05 14.71
C LEU A 12 -2.63 1.90 14.63
N MET A 13 -2.65 2.99 13.84
CA MET A 13 -1.51 3.89 13.69
C MET A 13 -1.21 4.70 14.97
N GLU A 14 -2.21 4.95 15.83
CA GLU A 14 -2.00 5.57 17.14
C GLU A 14 -1.39 4.60 18.15
N ALA A 15 -1.76 3.32 18.10
CA ALA A 15 -1.26 2.28 19.01
C ALA A 15 0.12 1.71 18.61
N ALA A 16 0.57 1.99 17.39
CA ALA A 16 1.77 1.37 16.82
C ALA A 16 3.06 1.75 17.56
N MET A 17 3.92 0.76 17.81
CA MET A 17 5.27 0.98 18.33
C MET A 17 6.24 1.30 17.20
N VAL A 18 6.88 2.47 17.25
CA VAL A 18 7.93 2.85 16.28
C VAL A 18 9.31 2.58 16.87
N SER A 19 10.08 1.71 16.22
CA SER A 19 11.37 1.22 16.73
C SER A 19 12.28 0.75 15.58
N PRO A 20 13.61 0.91 15.68
CA PRO A 20 14.55 0.30 14.73
C PRO A 20 14.41 -1.23 14.62
N TYR A 21 13.89 -1.89 15.67
CA TYR A 21 13.61 -3.34 15.64
C TYR A 21 12.39 -3.72 14.78
N GLY A 22 11.64 -2.73 14.28
CA GLY A 22 10.58 -2.92 13.29
C GLY A 22 11.06 -2.79 11.84
N GLU A 23 12.37 -2.68 11.61
CA GLU A 23 12.92 -2.82 10.27
C GLU A 23 12.79 -4.26 9.79
N ILE A 24 12.39 -4.41 8.53
CA ILE A 24 12.31 -5.71 7.85
C ILE A 24 13.41 -5.77 6.80
N ASP A 25 13.92 -6.99 6.60
CA ASP A 25 14.75 -7.32 5.46
C ASP A 25 13.85 -7.97 4.40
N GLY A 26 13.57 -7.24 3.32
CA GLY A 26 12.71 -7.74 2.25
C GLY A 26 13.31 -8.92 1.49
N HIS A 27 14.61 -9.19 1.63
CA HIS A 27 15.26 -10.37 1.03
C HIS A 27 15.36 -11.56 2.00
N ALA A 28 14.72 -11.48 3.17
CA ALA A 28 14.62 -12.62 4.08
C ALA A 28 13.83 -13.78 3.44
N GLU A 29 14.13 -15.02 3.86
CA GLU A 29 13.52 -16.26 3.34
C GLU A 29 11.98 -16.22 3.37
N GLU A 30 11.39 -15.58 4.38
CA GLU A 30 9.93 -15.43 4.52
C GLU A 30 9.27 -14.60 3.40
N TYR A 31 10.04 -13.84 2.61
CA TYR A 31 9.56 -13.03 1.48
C TYR A 31 10.01 -13.56 0.11
N GLU A 32 10.78 -14.66 0.04
CA GLU A 32 11.36 -15.18 -1.20
C GLU A 32 10.30 -15.38 -2.31
N PHE A 33 9.11 -15.84 -1.92
CA PHE A 33 7.98 -16.04 -2.83
C PHE A 33 7.53 -14.78 -3.59
N LEU A 34 7.75 -13.58 -3.04
CA LEU A 34 7.44 -12.31 -3.70
C LEU A 34 8.45 -11.96 -4.80
N TRP A 35 9.68 -12.47 -4.68
CA TRP A 35 10.76 -12.23 -5.62
C TRP A 35 10.80 -13.26 -6.75
N GLU A 36 10.36 -14.48 -6.45
CA GLU A 36 10.29 -15.60 -7.41
C GLU A 36 9.02 -15.58 -8.26
N ALA A 37 8.05 -14.74 -7.93
CA ALA A 37 6.81 -14.56 -8.65
C ALA A 37 7.05 -14.31 -10.15
N GLU A 38 6.61 -15.25 -11.00
CA GLU A 38 6.63 -15.02 -12.45
C GLU A 38 5.63 -13.90 -12.81
N ARG A 39 6.15 -12.83 -13.43
CA ARG A 39 5.36 -11.66 -13.82
C ARG A 39 4.15 -11.98 -14.71
N THR A 40 4.13 -13.15 -15.36
CA THR A 40 3.03 -13.61 -16.22
C THR A 40 1.73 -13.90 -15.47
N GLU A 41 1.80 -14.08 -14.14
CA GLU A 41 0.63 -14.35 -13.30
C GLU A 41 0.14 -13.11 -12.54
N ALA A 42 0.90 -12.01 -12.59
CA ALA A 42 0.60 -10.79 -11.84
C ALA A 42 -0.09 -9.71 -12.72
N ASP A 43 -1.17 -9.12 -12.20
CA ASP A 43 -1.88 -8.03 -12.89
C ASP A 43 -1.12 -6.72 -12.72
N VAL A 44 -0.80 -6.01 -13.81
CA VAL A 44 -0.22 -4.66 -13.71
C VAL A 44 -1.31 -3.66 -13.35
N ILE A 45 -1.28 -3.14 -12.12
CA ILE A 45 -2.34 -2.27 -11.58
C ILE A 45 -1.99 -0.79 -11.61
N ASN A 46 -0.69 -0.46 -11.71
CA ASN A 46 -0.23 0.91 -11.89
C ASN A 46 1.07 0.93 -12.68
N THR A 47 1.27 1.94 -13.51
CA THR A 47 2.53 2.20 -14.21
C THR A 47 2.84 3.68 -14.14
N ARG A 48 4.05 4.00 -13.66
CA ARG A 48 4.52 5.37 -13.53
C ARG A 48 5.19 5.84 -14.83
N PRO A 49 5.22 7.16 -15.09
CA PRO A 49 5.91 7.71 -16.25
C PRO A 49 7.43 7.46 -16.29
N ASP A 50 8.04 7.18 -15.13
CA ASP A 50 9.47 6.88 -14.99
C ASP A 50 9.79 5.38 -15.18
N GLY A 51 8.81 4.56 -15.57
CA GLY A 51 8.99 3.17 -16.00
C GLY A 51 8.75 2.12 -14.93
N TYR A 52 8.59 2.52 -13.67
CA TYR A 52 8.19 1.60 -12.61
C TYR A 52 6.75 1.11 -12.81
N SER A 53 6.50 -0.15 -12.44
CA SER A 53 5.16 -0.73 -12.41
C SER A 53 4.86 -1.31 -11.02
N ILE A 54 3.60 -1.31 -10.63
CA ILE A 54 3.11 -2.04 -9.46
C ILE A 54 2.22 -3.16 -9.97
N CYS A 55 2.51 -4.38 -9.53
CA CYS A 55 1.81 -5.59 -9.95
C CYS A 55 1.11 -6.24 -8.75
N ALA A 56 -0.14 -6.64 -8.91
CA ALA A 56 -0.88 -7.39 -7.90
C ALA A 56 -0.58 -8.89 -8.00
N MET A 57 -0.33 -9.49 -6.84
CA MET A 57 -0.08 -10.92 -6.67
C MET A 57 -1.37 -11.58 -6.17
N ASN A 58 -2.04 -12.32 -7.05
CA ASN A 58 -3.32 -12.95 -6.74
C ASN A 58 -3.18 -14.37 -6.16
N ASP A 59 -2.03 -15.01 -6.35
CA ASP A 59 -1.79 -16.41 -5.96
C ASP A 59 -1.06 -16.56 -4.61
N ALA A 60 -0.83 -15.46 -3.90
CA ALA A 60 -0.32 -15.50 -2.54
C ALA A 60 -1.44 -15.86 -1.55
N ASP A 61 -1.09 -16.57 -0.46
CA ASP A 61 -2.04 -16.92 0.61
C ASP A 61 -2.77 -15.69 1.20
N HIS A 62 -2.15 -14.51 1.09
CA HIS A 62 -2.74 -13.22 1.36
C HIS A 62 -2.42 -12.23 0.22
N PRO A 63 -3.27 -11.22 -0.03
CA PRO A 63 -3.02 -10.23 -1.07
C PRO A 63 -1.64 -9.59 -0.91
N ALA A 64 -0.95 -9.39 -2.03
CA ALA A 64 0.32 -8.68 -2.07
C ALA A 64 0.43 -7.85 -3.34
N VAL A 65 1.30 -6.84 -3.31
CA VAL A 65 1.77 -6.18 -4.52
C VAL A 65 3.28 -6.15 -4.55
N VAL A 66 3.85 -6.28 -5.75
CA VAL A 66 5.28 -6.11 -5.99
C VAL A 66 5.52 -4.87 -6.82
N LEU A 67 6.61 -4.16 -6.51
CA LEU A 67 7.13 -3.07 -7.29
C LEU A 67 8.14 -3.63 -8.28
N VAL A 68 7.96 -3.30 -9.56
CA VAL A 68 8.85 -3.69 -10.65
C VAL A 68 9.56 -2.44 -11.17
N ASP A 69 10.89 -2.52 -11.27
CA ASP A 69 11.73 -1.44 -11.78
C ASP A 69 11.62 -1.28 -13.31
N PRO A 70 12.21 -0.21 -13.89
CA PRO A 70 12.20 0.00 -15.34
C PRO A 70 12.92 -1.09 -16.15
N ASP A 71 13.81 -1.86 -15.54
CA ASP A 71 14.52 -2.99 -16.16
C ASP A 71 13.68 -4.30 -16.09
N GLY A 72 12.52 -4.26 -15.46
CA GLY A 72 11.58 -5.36 -15.36
C GLY A 72 11.83 -6.30 -14.18
N LYS A 73 12.65 -5.91 -13.21
CA LYS A 73 12.95 -6.71 -12.00
C LYS A 73 12.09 -6.26 -10.83
N VAL A 74 11.72 -7.20 -9.96
CA VAL A 74 11.13 -6.83 -8.67
C VAL A 74 12.16 -6.03 -7.88
N SER A 75 11.72 -4.94 -7.25
CA SER A 75 12.55 -3.97 -6.51
C SER A 75 11.93 -3.54 -5.17
N GLY A 76 10.85 -4.23 -4.77
CA GLY A 76 10.13 -3.96 -3.54
C GLY A 76 8.75 -4.59 -3.53
N PHE A 77 8.04 -4.47 -2.42
CA PHE A 77 6.70 -5.01 -2.24
C PHE A 77 5.92 -4.29 -1.15
N TYR A 78 4.62 -4.59 -1.10
CA TYR A 78 3.78 -4.39 0.05
C TYR A 78 2.97 -5.66 0.33
N TYR A 79 3.07 -6.16 1.55
CA TYR A 79 2.46 -7.41 1.99
C TYR A 79 2.22 -7.34 3.49
N ARG A 80 0.98 -7.57 3.96
CA ARG A 80 0.65 -7.64 5.40
C ARG A 80 1.21 -6.49 6.25
N PHE A 81 0.97 -5.24 5.85
CA PHE A 81 1.51 -4.01 6.48
C PHE A 81 3.04 -3.85 6.46
N ALA A 82 3.77 -4.78 5.86
CA ALA A 82 5.19 -4.65 5.59
C ALA A 82 5.39 -3.98 4.22
N ALA A 83 6.05 -2.82 4.22
CA ALA A 83 6.47 -2.12 3.02
C ALA A 83 7.98 -2.16 2.91
N TRP A 84 8.50 -2.70 1.81
CA TRP A 84 9.93 -2.77 1.58
C TRP A 84 10.29 -2.37 0.16
N ILE A 85 11.37 -1.60 0.00
CA ILE A 85 11.92 -1.16 -1.28
C ILE A 85 13.43 -1.34 -1.22
N ASP A 86 14.03 -1.87 -2.28
CA ASP A 86 15.47 -1.98 -2.46
C ASP A 86 16.15 -0.61 -2.28
N GLU A 87 17.30 -0.58 -1.61
CA GLU A 87 17.94 0.67 -1.19
C GLU A 87 18.21 1.63 -2.34
N GLU A 88 18.60 1.12 -3.51
CA GLU A 88 18.90 1.92 -4.70
C GLU A 88 17.68 2.58 -5.33
N HIS A 89 16.47 2.11 -4.99
CA HIS A 89 15.20 2.66 -5.47
C HIS A 89 14.49 3.54 -4.42
N ARG A 90 15.04 3.71 -3.22
CA ARG A 90 14.42 4.52 -2.15
C ARG A 90 14.46 6.02 -2.47
N GLY A 91 13.59 6.79 -1.80
CA GLY A 91 13.53 8.25 -1.92
C GLY A 91 12.61 8.78 -3.03
N HIS A 92 11.98 7.89 -3.80
CA HIS A 92 11.10 8.23 -4.92
C HIS A 92 9.59 8.18 -4.60
N GLY A 93 9.23 8.02 -3.31
CA GLY A 93 7.85 7.91 -2.86
C GLY A 93 7.17 6.58 -3.18
N LEU A 94 7.93 5.58 -3.64
CA LEU A 94 7.40 4.31 -4.16
C LEU A 94 6.59 3.55 -3.10
N SER A 95 7.03 3.48 -1.84
CA SER A 95 6.28 2.80 -0.78
C SER A 95 4.85 3.34 -0.61
N VAL A 96 4.67 4.66 -0.71
CA VAL A 96 3.35 5.29 -0.60
C VAL A 96 2.44 4.89 -1.76
N GLU A 97 2.99 4.86 -2.97
CA GLU A 97 2.24 4.47 -4.16
C GLU A 97 1.89 2.99 -4.16
N THR A 98 2.80 2.14 -3.69
CA THR A 98 2.56 0.71 -3.51
C THR A 98 1.41 0.45 -2.52
N ILE A 99 1.39 1.12 -1.36
CA ILE A 99 0.30 1.02 -0.38
C ILE A 99 -1.05 1.48 -0.98
N LEU A 100 -1.05 2.61 -1.69
CA LEU A 100 -2.28 3.14 -2.31
C LEU A 100 -2.80 2.26 -3.45
N ALA A 101 -1.90 1.67 -4.24
CA ALA A 101 -2.27 0.75 -5.31
C ALA A 101 -2.84 -0.55 -4.73
N TYR A 102 -2.24 -1.07 -3.66
CA TYR A 102 -2.72 -2.22 -2.91
C TYR A 102 -4.15 -2.01 -2.38
N ASP A 103 -4.39 -0.92 -1.64
CA ASP A 103 -5.72 -0.53 -1.15
C ASP A 103 -6.74 -0.45 -2.29
N GLY A 104 -6.41 0.32 -3.33
CA GLY A 104 -7.33 0.57 -4.44
C GLY A 104 -7.70 -0.69 -5.21
N TYR A 105 -6.76 -1.63 -5.34
CA TYR A 105 -6.96 -2.86 -6.11
C TYR A 105 -7.74 -3.92 -5.32
N PHE A 106 -7.27 -4.27 -4.12
CA PHE A 106 -7.87 -5.36 -3.35
C PHE A 106 -9.06 -4.92 -2.49
N GLN A 107 -9.21 -3.62 -2.21
CA GLN A 107 -10.33 -3.03 -1.50
C GLN A 107 -10.62 -3.75 -0.17
N ASP A 108 -11.83 -4.30 0.00
CA ASP A 108 -12.25 -4.96 1.23
C ASP A 108 -11.38 -6.19 1.55
N ALA A 109 -10.81 -6.85 0.54
CA ALA A 109 -9.93 -8.00 0.72
C ALA A 109 -8.51 -7.63 1.16
N ALA A 110 -8.08 -6.37 0.98
CA ALA A 110 -6.70 -5.98 1.19
C ALA A 110 -6.24 -6.13 2.66
N TRP A 111 -7.18 -6.17 3.61
CA TRP A 111 -6.85 -6.24 5.04
C TRP A 111 -7.76 -7.19 5.83
N GLU A 112 -8.46 -8.08 5.13
CA GLU A 112 -9.31 -9.07 5.79
C GLU A 112 -8.47 -9.95 6.71
N GLY A 113 -8.87 -10.05 7.99
CA GLY A 113 -8.12 -10.76 9.03
C GLY A 113 -6.88 -10.02 9.53
N ASP A 114 -6.15 -9.31 8.65
CA ASP A 114 -4.91 -8.63 9.02
C ASP A 114 -5.13 -7.54 10.08
N LEU A 115 -6.19 -6.71 10.03
CA LEU A 115 -6.43 -5.70 11.08
C LEU A 115 -6.62 -6.30 12.49
N GLN A 116 -7.11 -7.55 12.58
CA GLN A 116 -7.36 -8.25 13.85
C GLN A 116 -6.17 -9.10 14.30
N GLU A 117 -5.39 -9.60 13.33
CA GLU A 117 -4.28 -10.52 13.55
C GLU A 117 -2.90 -9.85 13.49
N CYS A 118 -2.80 -8.59 13.05
CA CYS A 118 -1.52 -7.99 12.70
C CYS A 118 -0.59 -7.81 13.91
N ILE A 119 0.32 -8.75 14.07
CA ILE A 119 1.58 -8.54 14.79
C ILE A 119 2.49 -7.57 14.00
N GLY A 120 2.40 -7.56 12.65
CA GLY A 120 3.17 -6.69 11.76
C GLY A 120 2.79 -5.20 11.85
N GLY A 121 1.51 -4.88 12.05
CA GLY A 121 1.03 -3.51 12.26
C GLY A 121 1.27 -2.95 13.66
N MET A 122 1.78 -3.76 14.60
CA MET A 122 2.09 -3.28 15.96
C MET A 122 3.51 -2.72 16.09
N THR A 123 4.43 -3.04 15.17
CA THR A 123 5.80 -2.53 15.21
C THR A 123 6.25 -2.06 13.83
N PHE A 124 6.64 -0.79 13.72
CA PHE A 124 7.19 -0.22 12.48
C PHE A 124 8.59 0.33 12.70
N SER A 125 9.40 0.32 11.65
CA SER A 125 10.50 1.28 11.51
C SER A 125 9.96 2.70 11.33
N ASP A 126 10.80 3.73 11.55
CA ASP A 126 10.42 5.13 11.29
C ASP A 126 9.96 5.33 9.83
N GLY A 127 10.68 4.71 8.89
CA GLY A 127 10.35 4.76 7.47
C GLY A 127 9.02 4.09 7.15
N GLY A 128 8.77 2.91 7.71
CA GLY A 128 7.53 2.16 7.53
C GLY A 128 6.31 2.92 8.07
N TYR A 129 6.41 3.47 9.28
CA TYR A 129 5.35 4.28 9.89
C TYR A 129 5.03 5.50 9.01
N ARG A 130 6.06 6.24 8.61
CA ARG A 130 5.90 7.43 7.76
C ARG A 130 5.28 7.12 6.41
N ALA A 131 5.59 5.96 5.81
CA ALA A 131 4.99 5.54 4.56
C ALA A 131 3.47 5.34 4.70
N HIS A 132 3.03 4.64 5.76
CA HIS A 132 1.61 4.40 6.04
C HIS A 132 0.84 5.69 6.34
N THR A 133 1.34 6.51 7.27
CA THR A 133 0.70 7.80 7.58
C THR A 133 0.64 8.70 6.34
N ARG A 134 1.68 8.67 5.50
CA ARG A 134 1.68 9.47 4.27
C ARG A 134 0.69 8.94 3.24
N ALA A 135 0.56 7.63 3.09
CA ALA A 135 -0.45 7.02 2.22
C ALA A 135 -1.86 7.42 2.64
N GLN A 136 -2.17 7.33 3.93
CA GLN A 136 -3.44 7.81 4.48
C GLN A 136 -3.70 9.29 4.18
N GLN A 137 -2.73 10.18 4.43
CA GLN A 137 -2.89 11.61 4.12
C GLN A 137 -3.22 11.85 2.64
N VAL A 138 -2.59 11.09 1.74
CA VAL A 138 -2.87 11.18 0.31
C VAL A 138 -4.27 10.64 -0.02
N ALA A 139 -4.69 9.53 0.59
CA ALA A 139 -6.03 8.97 0.44
C ALA A 139 -7.12 9.96 0.90
N LEU A 140 -6.96 10.55 2.09
CA LEU A 140 -7.87 11.57 2.63
C LEU A 140 -7.98 12.79 1.69
N LYS A 141 -6.83 13.27 1.19
CA LYS A 141 -6.82 14.38 0.23
C LYS A 141 -7.61 14.02 -1.03
N ARG A 142 -7.36 12.86 -1.64
CA ARG A 142 -8.06 12.39 -2.85
C ARG A 142 -9.57 12.26 -2.61
N ALA A 143 -9.98 11.72 -1.47
CA ALA A 143 -11.39 11.61 -1.09
C ALA A 143 -12.05 12.99 -0.95
N SER A 144 -11.36 13.96 -0.33
CA SER A 144 -11.86 15.33 -0.21
C SER A 144 -12.01 16.02 -1.57
N GLU A 145 -11.07 15.80 -2.49
CA GLU A 145 -11.11 16.37 -3.84
C GLU A 145 -12.24 15.76 -4.67
N ALA A 146 -12.47 14.45 -4.58
CA ALA A 146 -13.59 13.77 -5.22
C ALA A 146 -14.94 14.31 -4.73
N ASN A 147 -15.11 14.47 -3.41
CA ASN A 147 -16.34 15.02 -2.83
C ASN A 147 -16.60 16.49 -3.24
N ASN A 148 -15.55 17.27 -3.50
CA ASN A 148 -15.66 18.65 -3.96
C ASN A 148 -15.93 18.78 -5.47
N GLN A 149 -15.70 17.73 -6.26
CA GLN A 149 -15.97 17.70 -7.69
C GLN A 149 -17.40 17.25 -8.03
N ASP A 150 -18.20 16.83 -7.04
CA ASP A 150 -19.57 16.36 -7.20
C ASP A 150 -20.65 17.26 -6.51
N PRO A 151 -20.73 18.58 -6.77
CA PRO A 151 -21.81 19.43 -6.24
C PRO A 151 -23.11 19.39 -7.06
N GLU A 152 -23.19 18.62 -8.15
CA GLU A 152 -24.22 18.80 -9.20
C GLU A 152 -25.35 17.76 -9.21
N LEU A 153 -25.96 17.48 -8.05
CA LEU A 153 -27.31 16.92 -7.96
C LEU A 153 -28.06 17.45 -6.71
N ALA A 154 -28.15 18.76 -6.55
CA ALA A 154 -29.21 19.36 -5.74
C ALA A 154 -30.40 19.70 -6.65
N PRO A 155 -31.44 18.84 -6.78
CA PRO A 155 -32.63 19.20 -7.52
C PRO A 155 -33.43 20.20 -6.69
N GLY A 156 -33.68 21.39 -7.25
CA GLY A 156 -34.80 22.21 -6.82
C GLY A 156 -34.44 23.62 -6.34
N MET A 157 -33.97 24.47 -7.24
CA MET A 157 -34.35 25.88 -7.24
C MET A 157 -34.54 26.36 -8.68
N ALA A 158 -35.73 26.09 -9.22
CA ALA A 158 -36.29 26.89 -10.31
C ALA A 158 -37.49 27.66 -9.73
N LEU A 159 -37.28 28.98 -9.65
CA LEU A 159 -38.18 30.14 -9.49
C LEU A 159 -39.61 29.90 -9.00
#